data_AF-A0A1F2V8W9-F1
#
_entry.id   AF-A0A1F2V8W9-F1
#
_cell.length_a   1.000
_cell.length_b   1.000
_cell.length_c   1.000
_cell.angle_alpha   90.00
_cell.angle_beta   90.00
_cell.angle_gamma   90.00
#
_symmetry.space_group_name_H-M   'P 1'
#
loop_
_entity.id
_entity.type
_entity.pdbx_description
1 polymer ?
#
loop_
_entity_poly.entity_id
_entity_poly.type
_entity_poly.pdbx_seq_one_letter_code
_entity_poly.pdbx_strand_id
1 'polypeptide(L)'
;MNFPQRVLNSLLFFSLVLFPIPLLAQSKTASPPRAGLSDPEMRGKGLFVQRCSLCHLPPQEIKPKMRPSSGPVLVGLFQNATPEKETALREIILKGSPRMPGFQYGLKPEEIDDLIAFLKTLNDLSAYRNGL
;
A
#
# COMPACT_ATOMS: atom_id res chain seq x y z
N MET A 1 25.77 62.75 28.38
CA MET A 1 25.02 61.75 27.60
C MET A 1 23.62 62.31 27.41
N ASN A 2 23.29 62.77 26.19
CA ASN A 2 22.03 63.44 25.84
C ASN A 2 21.03 62.41 25.26
N PHE A 3 19.75 62.51 25.64
CA PHE A 3 18.59 61.79 25.08
C PHE A 3 18.16 62.43 23.73
N PRO A 4 17.58 61.67 22.77
CA PRO A 4 16.11 61.69 22.56
C PRO A 4 15.55 60.33 22.09
N GLN A 5 14.38 59.84 22.52
CA GLN A 5 13.00 60.31 22.29
C GLN A 5 12.53 60.16 20.83
N ARG A 6 11.53 59.28 20.60
CA ARG A 6 10.29 59.47 19.80
C ARG A 6 9.76 58.14 19.21
N VAL A 7 8.71 57.59 19.83
CA VAL A 7 7.32 57.48 19.32
C VAL A 7 7.15 56.96 17.88
N LEU A 8 6.39 55.86 17.80
CA LEU A 8 5.16 55.71 17.00
C LEU A 8 5.26 55.73 15.46
N ASN A 9 4.94 54.59 14.83
CA ASN A 9 4.19 54.44 13.56
C ASN A 9 4.06 52.93 13.26
N SER A 10 2.93 52.26 13.54
CA SER A 10 1.67 52.23 12.78
C SER A 10 1.80 51.82 11.30
N LEU A 11 1.41 50.57 11.04
CA LEU A 11 0.68 49.99 9.90
C LEU A 11 0.97 50.52 8.47
N LEU A 12 1.27 49.59 7.54
CA LEU A 12 0.81 49.54 6.13
C LEU A 12 1.33 48.25 5.46
N PHE A 13 0.48 47.21 5.32
CA PHE A 13 -0.13 46.77 4.05
C PHE A 13 0.84 46.57 2.86
N PHE A 14 1.11 45.31 2.46
CA PHE A 14 1.06 44.94 1.03
C PHE A 14 1.00 43.42 0.80
N SER A 15 -0.20 42.95 0.47
CA SER A 15 -0.53 41.93 -0.54
C SER A 15 0.60 41.00 -1.03
N LEU A 16 0.56 39.72 -0.65
CA LEU A 16 1.27 38.65 -1.34
C LEU A 16 0.28 37.79 -2.15
N VAL A 17 0.04 38.29 -3.36
CA VAL A 17 -0.37 37.64 -4.62
C VAL A 17 -0.72 36.14 -4.56
N LEU A 18 -2.01 35.86 -4.78
CA LEU A 18 -2.56 34.58 -5.23
C LEU A 18 -2.03 34.26 -6.64
N PHE A 19 -1.26 33.19 -6.80
CA PHE A 19 -0.84 32.67 -8.12
C PHE A 19 -1.55 31.33 -8.36
N PRO A 20 -2.46 31.19 -9.35
CA PRO A 20 -3.08 29.91 -9.64
C PRO A 20 -2.08 29.06 -10.45
N ILE A 21 -1.64 27.95 -9.87
CA ILE A 21 -0.78 26.98 -10.55
C ILE A 21 -1.68 26.11 -11.45
N PRO A 22 -1.43 26.02 -12.77
CA PRO A 22 -2.18 25.11 -13.61
C PRO A 22 -1.84 23.65 -13.26
N LEU A 23 -2.85 22.90 -12.84
CA LEU A 23 -2.77 21.48 -12.54
C LEU A 23 -2.65 20.70 -13.87
N LEU A 24 -1.42 20.39 -14.28
CA LEU A 24 -1.18 19.48 -15.40
C LEU A 24 -1.51 18.04 -14.97
N ALA A 25 -2.65 17.53 -15.42
CA ALA A 25 -3.00 16.12 -15.34
C ALA A 25 -2.04 15.30 -16.21
N GLN A 26 -1.13 14.53 -15.61
CA GLN A 26 -0.27 13.60 -16.35
C GLN A 26 -1.06 12.35 -16.74
N SER A 27 -1.19 12.14 -18.04
CA SER A 27 -1.65 10.91 -18.68
C SER A 27 -0.70 9.74 -18.37
N LYS A 28 -1.25 8.59 -17.96
CA LYS A 28 -0.51 7.37 -17.65
C LYS A 28 0.19 6.80 -18.89
N THR A 29 1.48 7.03 -19.03
CA THR A 29 2.36 6.24 -19.89
C THR A 29 2.66 4.90 -19.19
N ALA A 30 2.53 3.79 -19.92
CA ALA A 30 2.89 2.46 -19.43
C ALA A 30 4.32 2.47 -18.85
N SER A 31 4.45 2.02 -17.61
CA SER A 31 5.70 2.11 -16.86
C SER A 31 6.73 1.07 -17.33
N PRO A 32 8.03 1.42 -17.39
CA PRO A 32 9.11 0.46 -17.60
C PRO A 32 9.18 -0.56 -16.44
N PRO A 33 9.97 -1.65 -16.55
CA PRO A 33 10.10 -2.65 -15.49
C PRO A 33 10.42 -1.96 -14.16
N ARG A 34 9.49 -2.07 -13.21
CA ARG A 34 9.56 -1.32 -11.95
C ARG A 34 10.62 -1.95 -11.04
N ALA A 35 11.70 -1.24 -10.79
CA ALA A 35 12.69 -1.63 -9.78
C ALA A 35 12.11 -1.36 -8.38
N GLY A 36 11.29 -2.29 -7.88
CA GLY A 36 10.73 -2.25 -6.52
C GLY A 36 9.25 -1.90 -6.44
N LEU A 37 8.71 -1.95 -5.22
CA LEU A 37 7.28 -1.77 -4.95
C LEU A 37 6.81 -0.31 -5.11
N SER A 38 5.54 -0.12 -5.42
CA SER A 38 4.83 1.15 -5.32
C SER A 38 4.42 1.51 -3.91
N ASP A 39 4.09 2.77 -3.66
CA ASP A 39 3.61 3.16 -2.31
C ASP A 39 2.37 2.35 -1.90
N PRO A 40 1.36 2.14 -2.78
CA PRO A 40 0.27 1.19 -2.52
C PRO A 40 0.74 -0.23 -2.22
N GLU A 41 1.65 -0.77 -3.04
CA GLU A 41 2.20 -2.11 -2.84
C GLU A 41 3.01 -2.24 -1.54
N MET A 42 3.73 -1.20 -1.14
CA MET A 42 4.48 -1.16 0.13
C MET A 42 3.55 -1.11 1.33
N ARG A 43 2.47 -0.31 1.27
CA ARG A 43 1.44 -0.31 2.32
C ARG A 43 0.74 -1.67 2.38
N GLY A 44 0.39 -2.24 1.23
CA GLY A 44 -0.18 -3.59 1.09
C GLY A 44 0.72 -4.68 1.66
N LYS A 45 2.04 -4.59 1.42
CA LYS A 45 3.04 -5.47 2.05
C LYS A 45 2.95 -5.39 3.57
N GLY A 46 2.91 -4.19 4.14
CA GLY A 46 2.78 -3.99 5.58
C GLY A 46 1.53 -4.67 6.15
N LEU A 47 0.38 -4.48 5.49
CA LEU A 47 -0.88 -5.13 5.85
C LEU A 47 -0.78 -6.66 5.77
N PHE A 48 -0.18 -7.19 4.69
CA PHE A 48 0.02 -8.62 4.51
C PHE A 48 0.87 -9.22 5.64
N VAL A 49 1.99 -8.57 6.00
CA VAL A 49 2.85 -9.01 7.10
C VAL A 49 2.07 -9.04 8.41
N GLN A 50 1.30 -7.99 8.71
CA GLN A 50 0.57 -7.85 9.97
C GLN A 50 -0.64 -8.79 10.10
N ARG A 51 -1.33 -9.08 8.99
CA ARG A 51 -2.67 -9.71 9.02
C ARG A 51 -2.74 -11.07 8.36
N CYS A 52 -1.88 -11.35 7.38
CA CYS A 52 -2.01 -12.53 6.51
C CYS A 52 -0.85 -13.51 6.68
N SER A 53 0.35 -13.01 6.94
CA SER A 53 1.59 -13.79 6.87
C SER A 53 1.60 -15.01 7.79
N LEU A 54 1.00 -14.94 8.98
CA LEU A 54 0.95 -16.07 9.92
C LEU A 54 0.37 -17.35 9.32
N CYS A 55 -0.58 -17.21 8.39
CA CYS A 55 -1.25 -18.34 7.72
C CYS A 55 -0.86 -18.47 6.23
N HIS A 56 -0.25 -17.45 5.62
CA HIS A 56 0.09 -17.44 4.20
C HIS A 56 1.59 -17.21 3.93
N LEU A 57 2.45 -17.58 4.89
CA LEU A 57 3.90 -17.57 4.71
C LEU A 57 4.27 -18.52 3.55
N PRO A 58 5.15 -18.10 2.63
CA PRO A 58 5.64 -19.01 1.61
C PRO A 58 6.40 -20.17 2.25
N PRO A 59 6.47 -21.33 1.60
CA PRO A 59 7.31 -22.44 2.05
C PRO A 59 8.74 -21.93 2.23
N GLN A 60 9.29 -21.99 3.45
CA GLN A 60 10.68 -21.63 3.67
C GLN A 60 11.58 -22.75 3.15
N GLU A 61 12.25 -22.51 2.03
CA GLU A 61 13.26 -23.41 1.46
C GLU A 61 14.38 -23.75 2.47
N ILE A 62 14.61 -22.87 3.46
CA ILE A 62 15.81 -22.88 4.31
C ILE A 62 15.56 -23.50 5.70
N LYS A 63 14.29 -23.66 6.14
CA LYS A 63 13.97 -24.11 7.50
C LYS A 63 12.85 -25.15 7.54
N PRO A 64 13.14 -26.44 7.27
CA PRO A 64 12.16 -27.53 7.30
C PRO A 64 11.51 -27.79 8.67
N LYS A 65 11.93 -27.09 9.73
CA LYS A 65 11.38 -27.20 11.09
C LYS A 65 10.34 -26.13 11.44
N MET A 66 10.08 -25.16 10.55
CA MET A 66 9.05 -24.16 10.80
C MET A 66 7.67 -24.77 10.55
N ARG A 67 6.69 -24.47 11.42
CA ARG A 67 5.34 -25.00 11.27
C ARG A 67 4.82 -24.68 9.85
N PRO A 68 4.25 -25.67 9.14
CA PRO A 68 3.69 -25.42 7.82
C PRO A 68 2.63 -24.32 7.92
N SER A 69 2.66 -23.41 6.95
CA SER A 69 1.64 -22.36 6.81
C SER A 69 0.26 -23.02 6.79
N SER A 70 -0.68 -22.51 7.58
CA SER A 70 -2.01 -23.12 7.74
C SER A 70 -2.96 -22.82 6.56
N GLY A 71 -2.62 -21.82 5.75
CA GLY A 71 -3.32 -21.43 4.54
C GLY A 71 -2.52 -21.74 3.26
N PRO A 72 -3.18 -21.65 2.08
CA PRO A 72 -2.56 -21.90 0.80
C PRO A 72 -1.46 -20.88 0.46
N VAL A 73 -0.54 -21.30 -0.41
CA VAL A 73 0.46 -20.43 -1.02
C VAL A 73 -0.23 -19.46 -1.97
N LEU A 74 0.06 -18.15 -1.85
CA LEU A 74 -0.59 -17.10 -2.65
C LEU A 74 0.22 -16.67 -3.88
N VAL A 75 1.38 -17.27 -4.14
CA VAL A 75 2.17 -17.05 -5.36
C VAL A 75 1.31 -17.35 -6.58
N GLY A 76 1.28 -16.43 -7.55
CA GLY A 76 0.55 -16.56 -8.79
C GLY A 76 -0.97 -16.42 -8.65
N LEU A 77 -1.49 -16.12 -7.45
CA LEU A 77 -2.94 -16.05 -7.22
C LEU A 77 -3.65 -15.09 -8.17
N PHE A 78 -3.03 -13.94 -8.42
CA PHE A 78 -3.53 -12.90 -9.32
C PHE A 78 -2.96 -12.98 -10.73
N GLN A 79 -2.11 -13.96 -11.03
CA GLN A 79 -1.59 -14.14 -12.38
C GLN A 79 -2.74 -14.46 -13.34
N ASN A 80 -2.84 -13.68 -14.42
CA ASN A 80 -3.93 -13.77 -15.40
C ASN A 80 -5.34 -13.72 -14.80
N ALA A 81 -5.51 -13.05 -13.65
CA ALA A 81 -6.83 -12.95 -13.02
C ALA A 81 -7.76 -12.08 -13.87
N THR A 82 -8.95 -12.60 -14.14
CA THR A 82 -10.03 -11.80 -14.73
C THR A 82 -10.63 -10.86 -13.67
N PRO A 83 -11.36 -9.81 -14.07
CA PRO A 83 -12.05 -8.93 -13.13
C PRO A 83 -13.00 -9.68 -12.17
N GLU A 84 -13.64 -10.74 -12.65
CA GLU A 84 -14.55 -11.58 -11.86
C GLU A 84 -13.77 -12.36 -10.81
N LYS A 85 -12.61 -12.93 -11.16
CA LYS A 85 -11.73 -13.61 -10.21
C LYS A 85 -11.21 -12.64 -9.16
N GLU A 86 -10.78 -11.45 -9.55
CA GLU A 86 -10.33 -10.42 -8.60
C GLU A 86 -11.45 -10.02 -7.64
N THR A 87 -12.67 -9.84 -8.14
CA THR A 87 -13.85 -9.56 -7.31
C THR A 87 -14.11 -10.68 -6.31
N ALA A 88 -14.06 -11.94 -6.75
CA ALA A 88 -14.23 -13.10 -5.87
C ALA A 88 -13.13 -13.19 -4.80
N LEU A 89 -11.87 -12.94 -5.17
CA LEU A 89 -10.76 -12.91 -4.21
C LEU A 89 -10.91 -11.78 -3.20
N ARG A 90 -11.37 -10.60 -3.63
CA ARG A 90 -11.69 -9.49 -2.73
C ARG A 90 -12.79 -9.88 -1.74
N GLU A 91 -13.84 -10.56 -2.20
CA GLU A 91 -14.89 -11.05 -1.31
C GLU A 91 -14.35 -12.04 -0.27
N ILE A 92 -13.44 -12.94 -0.64
CA ILE A 92 -12.80 -13.87 0.29
C ILE A 92 -12.00 -13.11 1.35
N ILE A 93 -11.26 -12.06 0.99
CA ILE A 93 -10.53 -11.23 1.96
C ILE A 93 -11.50 -10.53 2.92
N LEU A 94 -12.61 -10.02 2.40
CA LEU A 94 -13.61 -9.28 3.20
C LEU A 94 -14.38 -10.21 4.14
N LYS A 95 -14.93 -11.31 3.62
CA LYS A 95 -15.84 -12.21 4.34
C LYS A 95 -15.12 -13.35 5.05
N GLY A 96 -13.92 -13.70 4.61
CA GLY A 96 -13.15 -14.82 5.13
C GLY A 96 -13.69 -16.18 4.69
N SER A 97 -13.29 -17.21 5.42
CA SER A 97 -13.78 -18.59 5.32
C SER A 97 -13.84 -19.20 6.74
N PRO A 98 -14.36 -20.42 6.92
CA PRO A 98 -14.34 -21.08 8.24
C PRO A 98 -12.95 -21.19 8.88
N ARG A 99 -11.86 -21.10 8.10
CA ARG A 99 -10.47 -21.18 8.58
C ARG A 99 -9.63 -19.92 8.28
N MET A 100 -10.24 -18.88 7.73
CA MET A 100 -9.58 -17.60 7.42
C MET A 100 -10.45 -16.46 7.94
N PRO A 101 -9.95 -15.60 8.83
CA PRO A 101 -10.75 -14.46 9.30
C PRO A 101 -11.11 -13.53 8.13
N GLY A 102 -12.32 -12.98 8.16
CA GLY A 102 -12.73 -11.90 7.26
C GLY A 102 -12.29 -10.54 7.78
N PHE A 103 -11.95 -9.63 6.87
CA PHE A 103 -11.42 -8.30 7.19
C PHE A 103 -12.38 -7.13 6.88
N GLN A 104 -13.64 -7.40 6.52
CA GLN A 104 -14.63 -6.36 6.14
C GLN A 104 -14.86 -5.26 7.19
N TYR A 105 -14.56 -5.52 8.47
CA TYR A 105 -14.65 -4.53 9.56
C TYR A 105 -13.29 -4.14 10.14
N GLY A 106 -12.21 -4.77 9.67
CA GLY A 106 -10.86 -4.59 10.20
C GLY A 106 -9.93 -3.81 9.28
N LEU A 107 -10.31 -3.65 8.01
CA LEU A 107 -9.57 -2.90 6.99
C LEU A 107 -10.51 -1.93 6.27
N LYS A 108 -10.02 -0.74 5.97
CA LYS A 108 -10.68 0.25 5.13
C LYS A 108 -10.68 -0.20 3.66
N PRO A 109 -11.60 0.31 2.84
CA PRO A 109 -11.62 -0.02 1.40
C PRO A 109 -10.28 0.22 0.70
N GLU A 110 -9.59 1.31 1.03
CA GLU A 110 -8.30 1.67 0.44
C GLU A 110 -7.17 0.74 0.91
N GLU A 111 -7.26 0.22 2.14
CA GLU A 111 -6.31 -0.77 2.65
C GLU A 111 -6.48 -2.12 1.95
N ILE A 112 -7.71 -2.48 1.56
CA ILE A 112 -7.95 -3.67 0.73
C ILE A 112 -7.37 -3.46 -0.69
N ASP A 113 -7.49 -2.25 -1.25
CA ASP A 113 -6.89 -1.93 -2.55
C ASP A 113 -5.37 -2.04 -2.51
N ASP A 114 -4.74 -1.46 -1.48
CA ASP A 114 -3.30 -1.55 -1.25
C ASP A 114 -2.86 -3.01 -1.07
N LEU A 115 -3.61 -3.80 -0.28
CA LEU A 115 -3.33 -5.23 -0.08
C LEU A 115 -3.41 -6.01 -1.40
N ILE A 116 -4.45 -5.79 -2.22
CA ILE A 116 -4.59 -6.45 -3.51
C ILE A 116 -3.47 -6.01 -4.47
N ALA A 117 -3.08 -4.73 -4.45
CA ALA A 117 -1.96 -4.23 -5.24
C ALA A 117 -0.68 -5.00 -4.92
N PHE A 118 -0.39 -5.23 -3.63
CA PHE A 118 0.74 -6.08 -3.22
C PHE A 118 0.56 -7.54 -3.64
N LEU A 119 -0.61 -8.15 -3.44
CA LEU A 119 -0.83 -9.55 -3.83
C LEU A 119 -0.64 -9.79 -5.34
N LYS A 120 -0.90 -8.78 -6.18
CA LYS A 120 -0.64 -8.82 -7.63
C LYS A 120 0.85 -8.84 -7.99
N THR A 121 1.75 -8.47 -7.08
CA THR A 121 3.20 -8.56 -7.31
C THR A 121 3.77 -9.94 -7.04
N LEU A 122 3.00 -10.84 -6.40
CA LEU A 122 3.45 -12.16 -5.97
C LEU A 122 3.44 -13.17 -7.12
N ASN A 123 4.27 -12.97 -8.15
CA ASN A 123 4.28 -13.84 -9.33
C ASN A 123 5.21 -15.05 -9.21
N ASP A 124 6.17 -15.01 -8.29
CA ASP A 124 7.08 -16.10 -7.95
C ASP A 124 7.47 -16.05 -6.46
N LEU A 125 8.26 -17.02 -5.99
CA LEU A 125 8.76 -17.04 -4.60
C LEU A 125 9.83 -15.96 -4.33
N SER A 126 10.49 -15.44 -5.38
CA SER A 126 11.46 -14.35 -5.24
C SER A 126 10.77 -13.03 -4.87
N ALA A 127 9.52 -12.83 -5.30
CA ALA A 127 8.70 -11.70 -4.88
C ALA A 127 8.50 -11.65 -3.35
N TYR A 128 8.43 -12.81 -2.69
CA TYR A 128 8.44 -12.87 -1.23
C TYR A 128 9.82 -12.57 -0.62
N ARG A 129 10.92 -12.96 -1.25
CA ARG A 129 12.29 -12.70 -0.74
C ARG A 129 12.74 -11.24 -0.91
N ASN A 130 12.37 -10.62 -2.02
CA ASN A 130 12.65 -9.20 -2.28
C ASN A 130 11.59 -8.29 -1.67
N GLY A 131 10.50 -8.87 -1.16
CA GLY A 131 9.30 -8.21 -0.66
C GLY A 131 8.92 -8.62 0.76
N LEU A 132 9.76 -9.30 1.54
CA LEU A 132 9.65 -9.44 3.00
C LEU A 132 10.91 -8.92 3.66
#